data_AF-A0A2N8RCB1-F1
#
_entry.id   AF-A0A2N8RCB1-F1
#
_cell.length_a   1.000
_cell.length_b   1.000
_cell.length_c   1.000
_cell.angle_alpha   90.00
_cell.angle_beta   90.00
_cell.angle_gamma   90.00
#
_symmetry.space_group_name_H-M   'P 1'
#
loop_
_entity.id
_entity.type
_entity.pdbx_description
1 polymer ?
#
loop_
_entity_poly.entity_id
_entity_poly.type
_entity_poly.pdbx_seq_one_letter_code
_entity_poly.pdbx_strand_id
1 'polypeptide(L)'
;MLLVTLIVRRAPRTQNTLRPHYRAYYCAAGTGFLAGFHSNLVTVLINAFLTTAKRAVRMIREGTLSLIEAGKTLLLRPQGMTLNQALDAALKVLVGGGVVVGGVMLEQIVSKYLMAIPLITPFADIATAVIVGATSTIFSTLLVYLIDKLDPFSVNRDRLLEHIHVELGKSTAMEQPRSATVLEHLDLLTTVYRPRFG
;
A
#
# COMPACT_ATOMS: atom_id res chain seq x y z
N MET A 1 -9.43 -39.39 79.14
CA MET A 1 -8.09 -39.75 78.60
C MET A 1 -8.15 -40.61 77.33
N LEU A 2 -8.94 -41.68 77.25
CA LEU A 2 -8.94 -42.62 76.11
C LEU A 2 -9.23 -42.01 74.71
N LEU A 3 -10.13 -41.03 74.61
CA LEU A 3 -10.50 -40.37 73.35
C LEU A 3 -9.35 -39.54 72.74
N VAL A 4 -8.63 -38.79 73.59
CA VAL A 4 -7.48 -37.97 73.16
C VAL A 4 -6.34 -38.87 72.69
N THR A 5 -6.08 -39.99 73.39
CA THR A 5 -5.06 -40.95 73.00
C THR A 5 -5.38 -41.66 71.67
N LEU A 6 -6.66 -41.94 71.39
CA LEU A 6 -7.08 -42.51 70.11
C LEU A 6 -6.92 -41.54 68.94
N ILE A 7 -7.22 -40.26 69.13
CA ILE A 7 -7.05 -39.23 68.11
C ILE A 7 -5.55 -39.01 67.81
N VAL A 8 -4.72 -38.89 68.84
CA VAL A 8 -3.26 -38.72 68.70
C VAL A 8 -2.61 -39.95 68.05
N ARG A 9 -3.10 -41.18 68.34
CA ARG A 9 -2.63 -42.41 67.66
C ARG A 9 -3.09 -42.53 66.20
N ARG A 10 -4.18 -41.88 65.80
CA ARG A 10 -4.75 -41.95 64.43
C ARG A 10 -4.25 -40.82 63.52
N ALA A 11 -3.83 -39.70 64.10
CA ALA A 11 -3.22 -38.55 63.40
C ALA A 11 -2.00 -38.88 62.49
N PRO A 12 -1.04 -39.74 62.88
CA PRO A 12 0.07 -40.08 61.99
C PRO A 12 -0.34 -40.96 60.79
N ARG A 13 -1.48 -41.68 60.88
CA ARG A 13 -1.97 -42.52 59.78
C ARG A 13 -2.62 -41.70 58.66
N THR A 14 -3.41 -40.68 59.01
CA THR A 14 -4.03 -39.79 58.02
C THR A 14 -3.00 -38.90 57.31
N GLN A 15 -1.95 -38.46 58.01
CA GLN A 15 -0.91 -37.62 57.44
C GLN A 15 -0.05 -38.34 56.39
N ASN A 16 0.27 -39.63 56.61
CA ASN A 16 1.07 -40.43 55.67
C ASN A 16 0.30 -40.83 54.41
N THR A 17 -1.04 -40.94 54.48
CA THR A 17 -1.87 -41.24 53.30
C THR A 17 -2.12 -40.00 52.44
N LEU A 18 -2.26 -38.81 53.03
CA LEU A 18 -2.63 -37.58 52.32
C LEU A 18 -1.43 -36.87 51.66
N ARG A 19 -0.24 -36.88 52.29
CA ARG A 19 0.99 -36.26 51.75
C ARG A 19 1.34 -36.66 50.31
N PRO A 20 1.27 -37.95 49.89
CA PRO A 20 1.60 -38.33 48.52
C PRO A 20 0.60 -37.79 47.49
N HIS A 21 -0.69 -37.65 47.83
CA HIS A 21 -1.70 -37.11 46.91
C HIS A 21 -1.51 -35.61 46.66
N TYR A 22 -1.23 -34.81 47.69
CA TYR A 22 -0.92 -33.39 47.50
C TYR A 22 0.38 -33.20 46.69
N ARG A 23 1.44 -33.97 46.99
CA ARG A 23 2.68 -33.94 46.21
C ARG A 23 2.46 -34.34 44.75
N ALA A 24 1.66 -35.38 44.50
CA ALA A 24 1.32 -35.81 43.15
C ALA A 24 0.52 -34.73 42.41
N TYR A 25 -0.40 -34.05 43.07
CA TYR A 25 -1.18 -32.95 42.49
C TYR A 25 -0.30 -31.75 42.12
N TYR A 26 0.58 -31.30 43.01
CA TYR A 26 1.52 -30.20 42.70
C TYR A 26 2.52 -30.57 41.61
N CYS A 27 3.00 -31.83 41.59
CA CYS A 27 3.91 -32.31 40.56
C CYS A 27 3.19 -32.38 39.20
N ALA A 28 2.01 -32.99 39.14
CA ALA A 28 1.19 -33.08 37.93
C ALA A 28 0.72 -31.72 37.42
N ALA A 29 0.36 -30.80 38.31
CA ALA A 29 0.01 -29.43 37.98
C ALA A 29 1.23 -28.66 37.43
N GLY A 30 2.42 -28.82 38.02
CA GLY A 30 3.65 -28.20 37.54
C GLY A 30 4.06 -28.72 36.15
N THR A 31 4.01 -30.04 35.93
CA THR A 31 4.32 -30.64 34.62
C THR A 31 3.27 -30.30 33.57
N GLY A 32 1.98 -30.30 33.94
CA GLY A 32 0.88 -29.93 33.05
C GLY A 32 0.93 -28.45 32.67
N PHE A 33 1.29 -27.58 33.61
CA PHE A 33 1.50 -26.16 33.34
C PHE A 33 2.68 -25.93 32.41
N LEU A 34 3.85 -26.55 32.66
CA LEU A 34 5.01 -26.41 31.79
C LEU A 34 4.71 -26.93 30.37
N ALA A 35 4.05 -28.09 30.26
CA ALA A 35 3.70 -28.67 28.98
C ALA A 35 2.67 -27.83 28.22
N GLY A 36 1.63 -27.34 28.91
CA GLY A 36 0.61 -26.47 28.32
C GLY A 36 1.17 -25.10 27.92
N PHE A 37 2.00 -24.50 28.78
CA PHE A 37 2.69 -23.24 28.51
C PHE A 37 3.63 -23.38 27.31
N HIS A 38 4.48 -24.43 27.29
CA HIS A 38 5.37 -24.71 26.16
C HIS A 38 4.58 -24.92 24.87
N SER A 39 3.50 -25.71 24.91
CA SER A 39 2.66 -25.98 23.74
C SER A 39 2.01 -24.72 23.19
N ASN A 40 1.42 -23.89 24.06
CA ASN A 40 0.81 -22.63 23.65
C ASN A 40 1.87 -21.64 23.15
N LEU A 41 3.02 -21.54 23.81
CA LEU A 41 4.13 -20.69 23.39
C LEU A 41 4.61 -21.06 21.99
N VAL A 42 4.87 -22.35 21.75
CA VAL A 42 5.29 -22.84 20.43
C VAL A 42 4.21 -22.58 19.39
N THR A 43 2.94 -22.83 19.71
CA THR A 43 1.81 -22.57 18.80
C THR A 43 1.71 -21.10 18.42
N VAL A 44 1.79 -20.20 19.40
CA VAL A 44 1.76 -18.75 19.18
C VAL A 44 2.97 -18.30 18.37
N LEU A 45 4.17 -18.80 18.68
CA LEU A 45 5.40 -18.47 17.95
C LEU A 45 5.33 -18.91 16.48
N ILE A 46 4.91 -20.14 16.22
CA ILE A 46 4.77 -20.66 14.86
C ILE A 46 3.74 -19.85 14.07
N ASN A 47 2.56 -19.60 14.64
CA ASN A 47 1.50 -18.85 13.97
C ASN A 47 1.91 -17.40 13.71
N ALA A 48 2.54 -16.73 14.69
CA ALA A 48 3.05 -15.38 14.54
C ALA A 48 4.16 -15.31 13.48
N PHE A 49 5.07 -16.28 13.49
CA PHE A 49 6.18 -16.33 12.53
C PHE A 49 5.69 -16.62 11.10
N LEU A 50 4.84 -17.63 10.89
CA LEU A 50 4.33 -17.97 9.56
C LEU A 50 3.49 -16.84 8.96
N THR A 51 2.62 -16.21 9.76
CA THR A 51 1.81 -15.07 9.30
C THR A 51 2.67 -13.86 8.99
N THR A 52 3.67 -13.56 9.82
CA THR A 52 4.60 -12.45 9.59
C THR A 52 5.52 -12.71 8.41
N ALA A 53 6.08 -13.92 8.29
CA ALA A 53 6.95 -14.33 7.20
C ALA A 53 6.22 -14.31 5.85
N LYS A 54 4.98 -14.82 5.79
CA LYS A 54 4.16 -14.75 4.56
C LYS A 54 4.00 -13.31 4.08
N ARG A 55 3.75 -12.38 5.01
CA ARG A 55 3.62 -10.95 4.69
C ARG A 55 4.98 -10.32 4.34
N ALA A 56 6.06 -10.70 5.02
CA ALA A 56 7.42 -10.24 4.69
C ALA A 56 7.84 -10.65 3.28
N VAL A 57 7.61 -11.91 2.90
CA VAL A 57 7.87 -12.40 1.53
C VAL A 57 7.04 -11.63 0.51
N ARG A 58 5.76 -11.35 0.82
CA ARG A 58 4.90 -10.53 -0.04
C ARG A 58 5.47 -9.11 -0.23
N MET A 59 5.88 -8.45 0.85
CA MET A 59 6.53 -7.12 0.78
C MET A 59 7.82 -7.16 -0.05
N ILE A 60 8.66 -8.18 0.12
CA ILE A 60 9.88 -8.33 -0.68
C ILE A 60 9.55 -8.52 -2.16
N ARG A 61 8.55 -9.34 -2.47
CA ARG A 61 8.08 -9.57 -3.85
C ARG A 61 7.58 -8.28 -4.49
N GLU A 62 6.67 -7.58 -3.83
CA GLU A 62 6.06 -6.34 -4.34
C GLU A 62 7.09 -5.20 -4.41
N GLY A 63 7.96 -5.10 -3.40
CA GLY A 63 9.08 -4.16 -3.40
C GLY A 63 10.02 -4.41 -4.58
N THR A 64 10.50 -5.65 -4.75
CA THR A 64 11.41 -6.01 -5.85
C THR A 64 10.76 -5.78 -7.21
N LEU A 65 9.47 -6.13 -7.38
CA LEU A 65 8.74 -5.88 -8.63
C LEU A 65 8.67 -4.39 -8.95
N SER A 66 8.32 -3.54 -7.99
CA SER A 66 8.26 -2.10 -8.23
C SER A 66 9.63 -1.50 -8.57
N LEU A 67 10.71 -1.98 -7.95
CA LEU A 67 12.07 -1.59 -8.28
C LEU A 67 12.44 -2.02 -9.72
N ILE A 68 12.10 -3.25 -10.11
CA ILE A 68 12.34 -3.76 -11.47
C ILE A 68 11.53 -2.95 -12.48
N GLU A 69 10.26 -2.64 -12.21
CA GLU A 69 9.40 -1.86 -13.09
C GLU A 69 9.90 -0.41 -13.24
N ALA A 70 10.32 0.22 -12.16
CA ALA A 70 10.94 1.54 -12.20
C ALA A 70 12.26 1.50 -12.99
N GLY A 71 13.11 0.50 -12.74
CA GLY A 71 14.36 0.30 -13.47
C GLY A 71 14.14 0.04 -14.96
N LYS A 72 13.14 -0.78 -15.32
CA LYS A 72 12.71 -0.98 -16.70
C LYS A 72 12.20 0.31 -17.33
N THR A 73 11.41 1.09 -16.60
CA THR A 73 10.88 2.38 -17.08
C THR A 73 12.02 3.36 -17.38
N LEU A 74 13.08 3.34 -16.57
CA LEU A 74 14.26 4.18 -16.75
C LEU A 74 15.18 3.70 -17.89
N LEU A 75 15.45 2.39 -17.97
CA LEU A 75 16.40 1.79 -18.92
C LEU A 75 15.78 1.51 -20.30
N LEU A 76 14.56 0.98 -20.34
CA LEU A 76 13.82 0.66 -21.57
C LEU A 76 12.96 1.83 -22.01
N ARG A 77 13.48 3.06 -21.90
CA ARG A 77 12.78 4.33 -22.17
C ARG A 77 11.73 4.13 -23.29
N PRO A 78 10.42 4.32 -23.03
CA PRO A 78 9.41 4.29 -24.08
C PRO A 78 9.80 5.26 -25.20
N GLN A 79 9.68 4.82 -26.45
CA GLN A 79 10.22 5.52 -27.62
C GLN A 79 9.80 7.00 -27.62
N GLY A 80 10.79 7.91 -27.58
CA GLY A 80 10.56 9.37 -27.66
C GLY A 80 10.48 10.15 -26.35
N MET A 81 10.50 9.52 -25.15
CA MET A 81 10.61 10.28 -23.88
C MET A 81 11.97 10.99 -23.76
N THR A 82 12.16 11.96 -22.86
CA THR A 82 13.49 12.47 -22.45
C THR A 82 13.99 11.80 -21.16
N LEU A 83 15.22 12.05 -20.72
CA LEU A 83 15.77 11.42 -19.50
C LEU A 83 15.00 11.87 -18.25
N ASN A 84 14.64 13.15 -18.19
CA ASN A 84 13.80 13.72 -17.14
C ASN A 84 12.40 13.09 -17.12
N GLN A 85 11.81 12.84 -18.29
CA GLN A 85 10.50 12.17 -18.41
C GLN A 85 10.55 10.72 -17.92
N ALA A 86 11.65 10.01 -18.20
CA ALA A 86 11.83 8.64 -17.72
C ALA A 86 12.04 8.58 -16.20
N LEU A 87 12.78 9.53 -15.62
CA LEU A 87 12.96 9.64 -14.17
C LEU A 87 11.65 9.97 -13.44
N ASP A 88 10.85 10.89 -13.97
CA ASP A 88 9.55 11.24 -13.41
C ASP A 88 8.57 10.04 -13.45
N ALA A 89 8.53 9.32 -14.57
CA ALA A 89 7.74 8.10 -14.70
C ALA A 89 8.22 7.00 -13.74
N ALA A 90 9.53 6.77 -13.63
CA ALA A 90 10.09 5.79 -12.71
C ALA A 90 9.81 6.14 -11.23
N LEU A 91 9.85 7.43 -10.86
CA LEU A 91 9.51 7.89 -9.52
C LEU A 91 8.05 7.59 -9.17
N LYS A 92 7.12 7.82 -10.10
CA LYS A 92 5.69 7.50 -9.90
C LYS A 92 5.46 5.99 -9.70
N VAL A 93 6.16 5.16 -10.47
CA VAL A 93 6.14 3.70 -10.31
C VAL A 93 6.69 3.27 -8.94
N LEU A 94 7.82 3.84 -8.51
CA LEU A 94 8.37 3.57 -7.17
C LEU A 94 7.43 3.97 -6.05
N VAL A 95 6.74 5.11 -6.19
CA VAL A 95 5.78 5.58 -5.20
C VAL A 95 4.57 4.65 -5.13
N GLY A 96 4.05 4.19 -6.28
CA GLY A 96 3.02 3.14 -6.31
C GLY A 96 3.48 1.86 -5.61
N GLY A 97 4.73 1.43 -5.86
CA GLY A 97 5.35 0.31 -5.17
C GLY A 97 5.46 0.50 -3.64
N GLY A 98 5.88 1.68 -3.21
CA GLY A 98 5.97 2.03 -1.79
C GLY A 98 4.61 2.01 -1.09
N VAL A 99 3.55 2.47 -1.76
CA VAL A 99 2.19 2.41 -1.22
C VAL A 99 1.70 0.97 -1.06
N VAL A 100 2.00 0.10 -2.02
CA VAL A 100 1.65 -1.33 -1.94
C VAL A 100 2.33 -1.99 -0.73
N VAL A 101 3.64 -1.75 -0.53
CA VAL A 101 4.38 -2.26 0.64
C VAL A 101 3.82 -1.69 1.94
N GLY A 102 3.52 -0.40 1.99
CA GLY A 102 2.87 0.25 3.14
C GLY A 102 1.48 -0.34 3.43
N GLY A 103 0.73 -0.69 2.39
CA GLY A 103 -0.56 -1.38 2.48
C GLY A 103 -0.42 -2.73 3.19
N VAL A 104 0.56 -3.55 2.84
CA VAL A 104 0.79 -4.85 3.51
C VAL A 104 1.08 -4.69 5.01
N MET A 105 1.75 -3.61 5.41
CA MET A 105 1.95 -3.28 6.82
C MET A 105 0.62 -2.89 7.51
N LEU A 106 -0.19 -2.06 6.86
CA LEU A 106 -1.52 -1.67 7.36
C LEU A 106 -2.46 -2.87 7.50
N GLU A 107 -2.38 -3.87 6.60
CA GLU A 107 -3.15 -5.11 6.71
C GLU A 107 -2.92 -5.83 8.05
N GLN A 108 -1.75 -5.70 8.69
CA GLN A 108 -1.49 -6.36 9.97
C GLN A 108 -2.24 -5.69 11.10
N ILE A 109 -2.29 -4.37 11.08
CA ILE A 109 -2.93 -3.55 12.09
C ILE A 109 -4.45 -3.77 12.00
N VAL A 110 -5.01 -3.59 10.79
CA VAL A 110 -6.44 -3.72 10.55
C VAL A 110 -6.95 -5.14 10.84
N SER A 111 -6.24 -6.18 10.37
CA SER A 111 -6.62 -7.58 10.61
C SER A 111 -6.69 -7.90 12.11
N LYS A 112 -5.73 -7.41 12.93
CA LYS A 112 -5.77 -7.58 14.39
C LYS A 112 -6.99 -6.94 15.04
N TYR A 113 -7.39 -5.75 14.58
CA TYR A 113 -8.60 -5.09 15.10
C TYR A 113 -9.87 -5.82 14.69
N LEU A 114 -9.96 -6.33 13.46
CA LEU A 114 -11.14 -7.05 12.99
C LEU A 114 -11.28 -8.42 13.66
N MET A 115 -10.17 -9.10 13.95
CA MET A 115 -10.18 -10.38 14.68
C MET A 115 -10.72 -10.26 16.12
N ALA A 116 -10.76 -9.04 16.69
CA ALA A 116 -11.33 -8.82 18.02
C ALA A 116 -12.86 -8.97 18.08
N ILE A 117 -13.54 -8.97 16.92
CA ILE A 117 -14.99 -9.12 16.83
C ILE A 117 -15.31 -10.55 16.37
N PRO A 118 -15.91 -11.41 17.22
CA PRO A 118 -16.15 -12.84 16.94
C PRO A 118 -17.03 -13.12 15.71
N LEU A 119 -17.87 -12.16 15.31
CA LEU A 119 -18.80 -12.32 14.19
C LEU A 119 -18.11 -12.16 12.82
N ILE A 120 -17.05 -11.36 12.75
CA ILE A 120 -16.35 -11.03 11.49
C ILE A 120 -15.01 -11.78 11.35
N THR A 121 -14.56 -12.50 12.37
CA THR A 121 -13.32 -13.27 12.37
C THR A 121 -13.11 -14.15 11.13
N PRO A 122 -14.10 -14.91 10.62
CA PRO A 122 -13.92 -15.73 9.42
C PRO A 122 -13.79 -14.91 8.12
N PHE A 123 -14.25 -13.65 8.11
CA PHE A 123 -14.19 -12.75 6.96
C PHE A 123 -13.14 -11.64 7.14
N ALA A 124 -12.42 -11.62 8.26
CA ALA A 124 -11.56 -10.52 8.67
C ALA A 124 -10.45 -10.24 7.66
N ASP A 125 -9.85 -11.28 7.07
CA ASP A 125 -8.77 -11.12 6.10
C ASP A 125 -9.27 -10.53 4.78
N ILE A 126 -10.44 -10.96 4.29
CA ILE A 126 -11.05 -10.42 3.07
C ILE A 126 -11.46 -8.96 3.29
N ALA A 127 -12.14 -8.68 4.39
CA ALA A 127 -12.56 -7.32 4.75
C ALA A 127 -11.34 -6.39 4.91
N THR A 128 -10.27 -6.87 5.55
CA THR A 128 -9.02 -6.12 5.67
C THR A 128 -8.41 -5.80 4.31
N ALA A 129 -8.33 -6.78 3.40
CA ALA A 129 -7.78 -6.57 2.07
C ALA A 129 -8.59 -5.52 1.27
N VAL A 130 -9.91 -5.53 1.39
CA VAL A 130 -10.78 -4.54 0.72
C VAL A 130 -10.59 -3.14 1.29
N ILE A 131 -10.61 -3.00 2.62
CA ILE A 131 -10.45 -1.70 3.29
C ILE A 131 -9.07 -1.12 2.97
N VAL A 132 -8.01 -1.91 3.18
CA VAL A 132 -6.64 -1.46 2.93
C VAL A 132 -6.40 -1.21 1.45
N GLY A 133 -6.94 -2.05 0.56
CA GLY A 133 -6.83 -1.85 -0.89
C GLY A 133 -7.49 -0.55 -1.35
N ALA A 134 -8.70 -0.25 -0.85
CA ALA A 134 -9.39 1.00 -1.17
C ALA A 134 -8.61 2.22 -0.64
N THR A 135 -8.20 2.20 0.62
CA THR A 135 -7.41 3.28 1.21
C THR A 135 -6.07 3.48 0.50
N SER A 136 -5.37 2.40 0.19
CA SER A 136 -4.07 2.45 -0.50
C SER A 136 -4.20 2.99 -1.92
N THR A 137 -5.30 2.69 -2.63
CA THR A 137 -5.53 3.21 -3.98
C THR A 137 -5.80 4.72 -3.96
N ILE A 138 -6.61 5.19 -3.02
CA ILE A 138 -6.86 6.62 -2.82
C ILE A 138 -5.56 7.33 -2.45
N PHE A 139 -4.79 6.75 -1.54
CA PHE A 139 -3.51 7.30 -1.10
C PHE A 139 -2.47 7.32 -2.22
N SER A 140 -2.38 6.25 -3.03
CA SER A 140 -1.49 6.19 -4.19
C SER A 140 -1.85 7.25 -5.21
N THR A 141 -3.13 7.40 -5.54
CA THR A 141 -3.59 8.44 -6.48
C THR A 141 -3.24 9.83 -5.96
N LEU A 142 -3.42 10.07 -4.66
CA LEU A 142 -3.06 11.34 -4.03
C LEU A 142 -1.55 11.60 -4.09
N LEU A 143 -0.72 10.60 -3.81
CA LEU A 143 0.74 10.76 -3.87
C LEU A 143 1.24 11.00 -5.29
N VAL A 144 0.69 10.31 -6.28
CA VAL A 144 0.99 10.57 -7.69
C VAL A 144 0.59 12.00 -8.07
N TYR A 145 -0.58 12.45 -7.65
CA TYR A 145 -1.03 13.84 -7.85
C TYR A 145 -0.08 14.85 -7.18
N LEU A 146 0.39 14.58 -5.96
CA LEU A 146 1.36 15.42 -5.28
C LEU A 146 2.68 15.50 -6.07
N ILE A 147 3.15 14.38 -6.61
CA ILE A 147 4.36 14.34 -7.45
C ILE A 147 4.15 15.14 -8.74
N ASP A 148 3.00 14.98 -9.40
CA ASP A 148 2.63 15.76 -10.58
C ASP A 148 2.59 17.27 -10.30
N LYS A 149 2.12 17.67 -9.11
CA LYS A 149 2.05 19.07 -8.69
C LYS A 149 3.41 19.65 -8.32
N LEU A 150 4.26 18.84 -7.68
CA LEU A 150 5.63 19.21 -7.32
C LEU A 150 6.52 19.32 -8.57
N ASP A 151 6.23 18.51 -9.59
CA ASP A 151 6.94 18.43 -10.87
C ASP A 151 8.48 18.52 -10.69
N PRO A 152 9.09 17.57 -9.95
CA PRO A 152 10.49 17.66 -9.54
C PRO A 152 11.47 17.71 -10.72
N PHE A 153 11.05 17.27 -11.90
CA PHE A 153 11.86 17.23 -13.12
C PHE A 153 11.34 18.18 -14.23
N SER A 154 10.44 19.10 -13.90
CA SER A 154 9.80 20.09 -14.81
C SER A 154 9.16 19.50 -16.08
N VAL A 155 8.85 18.21 -16.06
CA VAL A 155 8.40 17.44 -17.21
C VAL A 155 6.99 17.86 -17.66
N ASN A 156 6.11 18.12 -16.70
CA ASN A 156 4.73 18.46 -17.00
C ASN A 156 4.61 19.85 -17.64
N ARG A 157 5.47 20.79 -17.22
CA ARG A 157 5.54 22.13 -17.82
C ARG A 157 5.98 22.09 -19.29
N ASP A 158 6.99 21.30 -19.60
CA ASP A 158 7.51 21.18 -20.97
C ASP A 158 6.44 20.61 -21.92
N ARG A 159 5.70 19.58 -21.49
CA ARG A 159 4.58 19.01 -22.28
C ARG A 159 3.42 19.98 -22.48
N LEU A 160 3.10 20.77 -21.45
CA LEU A 160 2.02 21.76 -21.54
C LEU A 160 2.35 22.85 -22.57
N LEU A 161 3.59 23.35 -22.56
CA LEU A 161 4.05 24.38 -23.49
C LEU A 161 4.05 23.88 -24.94
N GLU A 162 4.47 22.63 -25.17
CA GLU A 162 4.38 22.00 -26.49
C GLU A 162 2.93 21.92 -26.98
N HIS A 163 1.99 21.53 -26.10
CA HIS A 163 0.57 21.46 -26.45
C HIS A 163 -0.03 22.84 -26.80
N ILE A 164 0.28 23.86 -26.00
CA ILE A 164 -0.15 25.24 -26.24
C ILE A 164 0.43 25.75 -27.58
N HIS A 165 1.70 25.47 -27.88
CA HIS A 165 2.31 25.89 -29.14
C HIS A 165 1.63 25.23 -30.35
N VAL A 166 1.27 23.95 -30.24
CA VAL A 166 0.54 23.22 -31.28
C VAL A 166 -0.89 23.76 -31.47
N GLU A 167 -1.62 24.04 -30.38
CA GLU A 167 -2.97 24.62 -30.46
C GLU A 167 -2.95 26.05 -31.03
N LEU A 168 -2.00 26.88 -30.59
CA LEU A 168 -1.83 28.23 -31.11
C LEU A 168 -1.47 28.21 -32.60
N GLY A 169 -0.57 27.31 -33.02
CA GLY A 169 -0.20 27.11 -34.42
C GLY A 169 -1.38 26.66 -35.29
N LYS A 170 -2.24 25.77 -34.78
CA LYS A 170 -3.48 25.38 -35.48
C LYS A 170 -4.45 26.55 -35.62
N SER A 171 -4.56 27.39 -34.58
CA SER A 171 -5.45 28.54 -34.57
C SER A 171 -4.97 29.64 -35.54
N THR A 172 -3.66 29.90 -35.59
CA THR A 172 -3.07 30.86 -36.55
C THR A 172 -3.11 30.34 -38.00
N ALA A 173 -2.88 29.05 -38.24
CA ALA A 173 -3.01 28.46 -39.57
C ALA A 173 -4.46 28.52 -40.12
N MET A 174 -5.47 28.58 -39.25
CA MET A 174 -6.87 28.77 -39.61
C MET A 174 -7.22 30.24 -39.91
N GLU A 175 -6.54 31.21 -39.28
CA GLU A 175 -6.80 32.66 -39.47
C GLU A 175 -6.04 33.27 -40.66
N GLN A 176 -4.88 32.72 -41.01
CA GLN A 176 -4.04 33.22 -42.09
C GLN A 176 -4.67 33.16 -43.50
N PRO A 177 -5.37 32.10 -43.92
CA PRO A 177 -6.07 32.11 -45.21
C PRO A 177 -7.24 33.10 -45.20
N ARG A 178 -7.90 33.30 -44.04
CA ARG A 178 -9.10 34.15 -43.90
C ARG A 178 -8.77 35.63 -44.05
N SER A 179 -7.63 36.06 -43.52
CA SER A 179 -7.13 37.43 -43.70
C SER A 179 -6.57 37.66 -45.11
N ALA A 180 -5.97 36.65 -45.74
CA ALA A 180 -5.56 36.71 -47.14
C ALA A 180 -6.74 36.78 -48.12
N THR A 181 -7.84 36.05 -47.87
CA THR A 181 -9.05 36.14 -48.72
C THR A 181 -9.74 37.50 -48.55
N VAL A 182 -9.77 38.05 -47.34
CA VAL A 182 -10.33 39.39 -47.10
C VAL A 182 -9.49 40.46 -47.78
N LEU A 183 -8.16 40.34 -47.79
CA LEU A 183 -7.28 41.23 -48.54
C LEU A 183 -7.45 41.09 -50.05
N GLU A 184 -7.60 39.88 -50.59
CA GLU A 184 -7.90 39.66 -52.01
C GLU A 184 -9.25 40.25 -52.42
N HIS A 185 -10.28 40.09 -51.58
CA HIS A 185 -11.58 40.75 -51.79
C HIS A 185 -11.49 42.29 -51.68
N LEU A 186 -10.69 42.83 -50.76
CA LEU A 186 -10.44 44.26 -50.65
C LEU A 186 -9.66 44.82 -51.85
N ASP A 187 -8.68 44.07 -52.36
CA ASP A 187 -7.85 44.49 -53.51
C ASP A 187 -8.62 44.41 -54.85
N LEU A 188 -9.54 43.45 -54.96
CA LEU A 188 -10.53 43.43 -56.04
C LEU A 188 -11.49 44.63 -55.99
N LEU A 189 -11.92 45.04 -54.79
CA LEU A 189 -12.79 46.21 -54.63
C LEU A 189 -12.05 47.53 -54.90
N THR A 190 -10.78 47.67 -54.49
CA THR A 190 -9.97 48.88 -54.77
C THR A 190 -9.53 48.95 -56.23
N THR A 191 -9.30 47.81 -56.91
CA THR A 191 -8.97 47.77 -58.34
C THR A 191 -10.19 48.12 -59.21
N VAL A 192 -11.39 47.67 -58.83
CA VAL A 192 -12.65 48.00 -59.54
C VAL A 192 -13.11 49.43 -59.24
N TYR A 193 -12.81 49.96 -58.05
CA TYR A 193 -13.17 51.31 -57.61
C TYR A 193 -11.95 52.25 -57.58
N ARG A 194 -11.09 52.21 -58.60
CA ARG A 194 -10.04 53.22 -58.77
C ARG A 194 -10.61 54.41 -59.54
N PRO A 195 -10.95 55.54 -58.90
CA PRO A 195 -11.36 56.73 -59.63
C PRO A 195 -10.18 57.23 -60.47
N ARG A 196 -10.42 57.35 -61.77
CA ARG A 196 -9.51 57.92 -62.76
C ARG A 196 -9.40 59.42 -62.52
N PHE A 197 -8.55 59.82 -61.58
CA PHE A 197 -8.11 61.20 -61.42
C PHE A 197 -6.71 61.34 -62.03
N GLY A 198 -6.63 62.08 -63.14
CA GLY A 198 -5.43 62.35 -63.92
C GLY A 198 -5.59 61.94 -65.36
#